data_AF-A0A0G0EWI3-F1
#
_entry.id   AF-A0A0G0EWI3-F1
#
_cell.length_a   1.000
_cell.length_b   1.000
_cell.length_c   1.000
_cell.angle_alpha   90.00
_cell.angle_beta   90.00
_cell.angle_gamma   90.00
#
_symmetry.space_group_name_H-M   'P 1'
#
loop_
_entity.id
_entity.type
_entity.pdbx_description
1 polymer ?
#
loop_
_entity_poly.entity_id
_entity_poly.type
_entity_poly.pdbx_seq_one_letter_code
_entity_poly.pdbx_strand_id
1 'polypeptide(L)'
;CGRFKQKGQYHLAFLLESAADSYEKIIPDNFKDHPGEKFCKVFMPNSPNPTSGYFFIMPETEIIKTSISFEEALKTLVSCGLITPESVKAFNKQS
;
A
#
# COMPACT_ATOMS: atom_id res chain seq x y z
N CYS A 1 2.51 4.89 18.47
CA CYS A 1 1.84 5.38 17.25
C CYS A 1 0.97 4.24 16.74
N GLY A 2 -0.34 4.44 16.59
CA GLY A 2 -1.35 3.36 16.60
C GLY A 2 -1.26 2.35 15.45
N ARG A 3 -1.62 1.10 15.73
CA ARG A 3 -1.81 0.05 14.70
C ARG A 3 -2.86 0.52 13.71
N PHE A 4 -2.44 0.84 12.48
CA PHE A 4 -3.31 1.30 11.39
C PHE A 4 -4.11 0.14 10.74
N LYS A 5 -3.82 -1.12 11.11
CA LYS A 5 -4.61 -2.29 10.71
C LYS A 5 -5.98 -2.28 11.39
N GLN A 6 -6.97 -1.68 10.74
CA GLN A 6 -8.38 -1.93 11.07
C GLN A 6 -8.86 -3.12 10.24
N LYS A 7 -9.32 -4.19 10.90
CA LYS A 7 -9.91 -5.34 10.19
C LYS A 7 -11.09 -4.85 9.34
N GLY A 8 -11.08 -5.20 8.06
CA GLY A 8 -12.15 -4.84 7.11
C GLY A 8 -11.98 -3.46 6.43
N GLN A 9 -10.92 -2.71 6.72
CA GLN A 9 -10.58 -1.49 5.99
C GLN A 9 -9.30 -1.68 5.20
N TYR A 10 -9.34 -1.32 3.92
CA TYR A 10 -8.20 -1.39 3.01
C TYR A 10 -7.97 -0.04 2.37
N HIS A 11 -6.70 0.33 2.25
CA HIS A 11 -6.27 1.57 1.62
C HIS A 11 -5.53 1.22 0.34
N LEU A 12 -5.89 1.90 -0.75
CA LEU A 12 -5.10 1.82 -1.97
C LEU A 12 -3.83 2.65 -1.77
N ALA A 13 -2.69 2.02 -1.97
CA ALA A 13 -1.39 2.67 -1.83
C ALA A 13 -0.45 2.18 -2.92
N PHE A 14 0.55 3.00 -3.23
CA PHE A 14 1.57 2.69 -4.22
C PHE A 14 2.77 2.07 -3.53
N LEU A 15 3.10 0.86 -3.97
CA LEU A 15 4.34 0.18 -3.59
C LEU A 15 5.49 0.79 -4.40
N LEU A 16 6.51 1.28 -3.72
CA LEU A 16 7.67 1.90 -4.38
C LEU A 16 8.81 0.87 -4.52
N GLU A 17 9.68 0.81 -3.53
CA GLU A 17 10.87 -0.05 -3.55
C GLU A 17 11.13 -0.66 -2.16
N SER A 18 12.09 -1.59 -2.12
CA SER A 18 12.54 -2.22 -0.87
C SER A 18 13.12 -1.17 0.09
N ALA A 19 12.82 -1.31 1.38
CA ALA A 19 13.39 -0.47 2.43
C ALA A 19 14.72 -1.00 2.97
N ALA A 20 15.19 -2.16 2.50
CA ALA A 20 16.35 -2.87 3.04
C ALA A 20 17.63 -2.03 3.11
N ASP A 21 17.94 -1.31 2.02
CA ASP A 21 19.20 -0.57 1.93
C ASP A 21 19.16 0.79 2.63
N SER A 22 17.97 1.32 2.91
CA SER A 22 17.78 2.70 3.39
C SER A 22 17.23 2.78 4.81
N TYR A 23 16.06 2.18 5.05
CA TYR A 23 15.29 2.41 6.28
C TYR A 23 15.32 1.23 7.24
N GLU A 24 15.71 0.02 6.81
CA GLU A 24 15.74 -1.15 7.70
C GLU A 24 16.68 -0.96 8.90
N LYS A 25 17.77 -0.19 8.72
CA LYS A 25 18.76 0.13 9.77
C LYS A 25 18.21 1.02 10.89
N ILE A 26 17.16 1.79 10.63
CA ILE A 26 16.57 2.70 11.63
C ILE A 26 15.34 2.10 12.32
N ILE A 27 14.84 0.96 11.84
CA ILE A 27 13.70 0.26 12.43
C ILE A 27 14.23 -0.55 13.62
N PRO A 28 13.84 -0.21 14.86
CA PRO A 28 14.35 -0.91 16.02
C PRO A 28 13.85 -2.36 16.04
N ASP A 29 14.70 -3.29 16.50
CA ASP A 29 14.41 -4.73 16.40
C ASP A 29 13.16 -5.18 17.18
N ASN A 30 12.74 -4.44 18.22
CA ASN A 30 11.51 -4.72 18.96
C ASN A 30 10.22 -4.38 18.19
N PHE A 31 10.33 -3.78 17.00
CA PHE A 31 9.20 -3.55 16.09
C PHE A 31 9.14 -4.56 14.94
N LYS A 32 10.10 -5.48 14.86
CA LYS A 32 10.09 -6.58 13.88
C LYS A 32 9.41 -7.79 14.50
N ASP A 33 8.47 -8.39 13.80
CA ASP A 33 7.77 -9.57 14.30
C ASP A 33 8.67 -10.81 14.28
N HIS A 34 9.63 -10.86 13.34
CA HIS A 34 10.63 -11.92 13.25
C HIS A 34 11.96 -11.45 12.63
N PRO A 35 13.10 -12.11 12.94
CA PRO A 35 14.39 -11.79 12.34
C PRO A 35 14.35 -11.86 10.81
N GLY A 36 14.95 -10.87 10.14
CA GLY A 36 14.99 -10.81 8.68
C GLY A 36 13.66 -10.41 8.00
N GLU A 37 12.72 -9.85 8.76
CA GLU A 37 11.51 -9.25 8.19
C GLU A 37 11.85 -8.14 7.20
N LYS A 38 11.31 -8.24 5.98
CA LYS A 38 11.53 -7.26 4.92
C LYS A 38 10.52 -6.13 5.05
N PHE A 39 11.01 -4.91 4.85
CA PHE A 39 10.19 -3.72 4.83
C PHE A 39 10.14 -3.11 3.44
N CYS A 40 9.04 -2.43 3.12
CA CYS A 40 8.85 -1.73 1.86
C CYS A 40 8.47 -0.27 2.09
N LYS A 41 8.85 0.57 1.12
CA LYS A 41 8.39 1.96 1.01
C LYS A 41 7.03 1.98 0.34
N VAL A 42 6.05 2.57 1.02
CA VAL A 42 4.67 2.65 0.55
C VAL A 42 4.21 4.09 0.61
N PHE A 43 3.64 4.60 -0.48
CA PHE A 43 3.02 5.91 -0.51
C PHE A 43 1.51 5.76 -0.58
N MET A 44 0.81 6.23 0.45
CA MET A 44 -0.65 6.29 0.47
C MET A 44 -1.09 7.70 0.07
N PRO A 45 -1.58 7.89 -1.16
CA PRO A 45 -2.00 9.19 -1.61
C PRO A 45 -3.36 9.58 -1.01
N ASN A 46 -3.63 10.88 -0.94
CA ASN A 46 -4.95 11.41 -0.62
C ASN A 46 -5.81 11.52 -1.89
N SER A 47 -7.12 11.35 -1.73
CA SER A 47 -8.10 11.63 -2.79
C SER A 47 -8.66 13.05 -2.63
N PRO A 48 -8.95 13.80 -3.71
CA PRO A 48 -8.70 13.47 -5.12
C PRO A 48 -7.30 13.88 -5.62
N ASN A 49 -6.51 14.58 -4.80
CA ASN A 49 -5.18 15.07 -5.19
C ASN A 49 -4.08 14.07 -4.80
N PRO A 50 -3.54 13.29 -5.76
CA PRO A 50 -2.58 12.21 -5.50
C PRO A 50 -1.19 12.70 -5.08
N THR A 51 -0.97 14.02 -5.07
CA THR A 51 0.33 14.62 -4.77
C THR A 51 0.61 14.69 -3.26
N SER A 52 -0.44 14.80 -2.45
CA SER A 52 -0.32 14.74 -0.99
C SER A 52 -0.67 13.34 -0.49
N GLY A 53 -0.12 12.98 0.66
CA GLY A 53 -0.25 11.63 1.16
C GLY A 53 0.59 11.39 2.39
N TYR A 54 0.57 10.13 2.81
CA TYR A 54 1.46 9.62 3.83
C TYR A 54 2.49 8.70 3.20
N PHE A 55 3.72 8.85 3.65
CA PHE A 55 4.80 7.93 3.31
C PHE A 55 5.01 6.97 4.49
N PHE A 56 5.00 5.68 4.19
CA PHE A 56 5.11 4.62 5.17
C PHE A 56 6.29 3.71 4.86
N ILE A 57 6.91 3.23 5.94
CA ILE A 57 7.76 2.05 5.92
C ILE A 57 6.99 0.97 6.67
N MET A 58 6.69 -0.14 6.01
CA MET A 58 5.89 -1.21 6.59
C MET A 58 6.39 -2.58 6.18
N PRO A 59 6.14 -3.62 6.99
CA PRO A 59 6.54 -4.98 6.64
C PRO A 59 5.85 -5.44 5.35
N GLU A 60 6.57 -6.16 4.51
CA GLU A 60 6.03 -6.74 3.27
C GLU A 60 4.85 -7.70 3.56
N THR A 61 4.87 -8.35 4.72
CA THR A 61 3.83 -9.25 5.23
C THR A 61 2.49 -8.55 5.49
N GLU A 62 2.48 -7.22 5.64
CA GLU A 62 1.27 -6.43 5.82
C GLU A 62 0.70 -5.87 4.50
N ILE A 63 1.39 -6.10 3.38
CA ILE A 63 1.03 -5.54 2.07
C ILE A 63 0.38 -6.62 1.20
N ILE A 64 -0.81 -6.32 0.69
CA ILE A 64 -1.48 -7.16 -0.31
C ILE A 64 -1.15 -6.59 -1.69
N LYS A 65 -0.32 -7.32 -2.44
CA LYS A 65 -0.01 -6.95 -3.83
C LYS A 65 -1.23 -7.18 -4.72
N THR A 66 -1.53 -6.21 -5.58
CA THR A 66 -2.65 -6.29 -6.52
C THR A 66 -2.13 -6.22 -7.96
N SER A 67 -2.94 -6.69 -8.91
CA SER A 67 -2.68 -6.54 -10.35
C SER A 67 -3.16 -5.20 -10.91
N ILE A 68 -3.56 -4.25 -10.06
CA ILE A 68 -4.04 -2.94 -10.47
C ILE A 68 -2.85 -2.13 -10.96
N SER A 69 -2.92 -1.64 -12.20
CA SER A 69 -1.89 -0.77 -12.73
C SER A 69 -1.88 0.60 -12.03
N PHE A 70 -0.73 1.27 -12.03
CA PHE A 70 -0.61 2.63 -11.46
C PHE A 70 -1.63 3.59 -12.07
N GLU A 71 -1.86 3.53 -13.38
CA GLU A 71 -2.80 4.40 -14.07
C GLU A 71 -4.25 4.14 -13.66
N GLU A 72 -4.66 2.88 -13.55
CA GLU A 72 -6.00 2.54 -13.06
C GLU A 72 -6.21 2.98 -11.62
N ALA A 73 -5.23 2.71 -10.74
CA ALA A 73 -5.26 3.13 -9.35
C ALA A 73 -5.37 4.66 -9.23
N LEU A 74 -4.64 5.41 -10.06
CA LEU A 74 -4.70 6.87 -10.11
C LEU A 74 -6.08 7.37 -10.56
N LYS A 75 -6.66 6.79 -11.61
CA LYS A 75 -8.02 7.11 -12.08
C LYS A 75 -9.06 6.87 -10.99
N THR A 76 -8.96 5.75 -10.28
CA THR A 76 -9.83 5.44 -9.15
C THR A 76 -9.68 6.45 -8.02
N LEU A 77 -8.45 6.82 -7.67
CA LEU A 77 -8.19 7.77 -6.61
C LEU A 77 -8.72 9.17 -6.97
N VAL A 78 -8.36 9.72 -8.13
CA VAL A 78 -8.75 11.08 -8.55
C VAL A 78 -10.27 11.20 -8.71
N SER A 79 -10.95 10.11 -9.10
CA SER A 79 -12.40 10.05 -9.24
C SER A 79 -13.14 9.75 -7.92
N CYS A 80 -12.45 9.71 -6.78
CA CYS A 80 -13.02 9.34 -5.48
C CYS A 80 -13.74 7.98 -5.51
N GLY A 81 -13.24 7.01 -6.30
CA GLY A 81 -13.81 5.68 -6.43
C GLY A 81 -14.92 5.53 -7.47
N LEU A 82 -15.30 6.59 -8.19
CA LEU A 82 -16.31 6.53 -9.25
C LEU A 82 -15.85 5.64 -10.43
N ILE A 83 -14.54 5.65 -10.72
CA ILE A 83 -13.94 4.79 -11.72
C ILE A 83 -13.33 3.58 -11.03
N THR A 84 -13.91 2.39 -11.22
CA THR A 84 -13.34 1.12 -10.74
C THR A 84 -12.32 0.56 -11.73
N PRO A 85 -11.14 0.09 -11.28
CA PRO A 85 -10.15 -0.55 -12.15
C PRO A 85 -10.73 -1.75 -12.90
N GLU A 86 -10.32 -1.97 -14.14
CA GLU A 86 -10.79 -3.12 -14.92
C GLU A 86 -10.20 -4.42 -14.37
N SER A 87 -8.94 -4.36 -13.92
CA SER A 87 -8.26 -5.43 -13.21
C SER A 87 -9.04 -5.96 -11.99
N VAL A 88 -9.78 -5.09 -11.28
CA VAL A 88 -10.66 -5.50 -10.17
C VAL A 88 -11.95 -6.16 -10.69
N LYS A 89 -12.55 -5.64 -11.76
CA LYS A 89 -13.78 -6.22 -12.34
C LYS A 89 -13.54 -7.62 -12.90
N ALA A 90 -12.37 -7.88 -13.48
CA ALA A 90 -12.00 -9.19 -13.99
C ALA A 90 -11.90 -10.24 -12.88
N PHE A 91 -11.43 -9.85 -11.69
CA PHE A 91 -11.33 -10.74 -10.53
C PHE A 91 -12.70 -11.25 -10.06
N ASN A 92 -13.74 -10.40 -10.11
CA ASN A 92 -15.09 -10.75 -9.67
C ASN A 92 -15.87 -11.64 -10.65
N LYS A 93 -15.36 -11.87 -11.87
CA LYS A 93 -16.03 -12.70 -12.89
C LYS A 93 -15.71 -14.20 -12.76
N GLN A 94 -14.89 -14.58 -11.78
CA GLN A 94 -14.48 -15.96 -11.49
C GLN A 94 -15.12 -16.52 -10.20
N SER A 95 -16.24 -15.97 -9.75
CA SER A 95 -17.04 -16.49 -8.61
C SER A 95 -18.48 -16.75 -9.02
#